data_AF-A0A7C2JIP6-F1
#
_entry.id   AF-A0A7C2JIP6-F1
#
_cell.length_a   1.000
_cell.length_b   1.000
_cell.length_c   1.000
_cell.angle_alpha   90.00
_cell.angle_beta   90.00
_cell.angle_gamma   90.00
#
_symmetry.space_group_name_H-M   'P 1'
#
loop_
_entity.id
_entity.type
_entity.pdbx_description
1 polymer ?
#
loop_
_entity_poly.entity_id
_entity_poly.type
_entity_poly.pdbx_seq_one_letter_code
_entity_poly.pdbx_strand_id
1 'polypeptide(L)'
;MLRKLPWVVLALLFLGTARCYTADLAAGVAAVPVVGPILVPPPPTPAYLQAIGTPAPVELPEADVAAWFPAEGGWKGVPPAQWQAMALAAAAAGTPAGWAKLCAKASAAAGADRAAAPLPGALACSDDPALTSVQQVALQLFDLRAALGLWLNGAPNGSIGAVQARQGALRMLCATTAPGRVDPAALAAACANGLDAAYLAGDGAATMAAVEEAYAGLAAAIAAADPTVEGEPAVYGAQAAP
;
A
#
# COMPACT_ATOMS: atom_id res chain seq x y z
N MET A 1 45.07 -17.70 -28.44
CA MET A 1 44.52 -16.39 -28.02
C MET A 1 43.13 -16.54 -27.39
N LEU A 2 42.96 -17.35 -26.33
CA LEU A 2 41.63 -17.65 -25.77
C LEU A 2 41.59 -17.59 -24.22
N ARG A 3 42.56 -16.92 -23.59
CA ARG A 3 42.75 -16.95 -22.12
C ARG A 3 42.32 -15.66 -21.40
N LYS A 4 41.89 -14.64 -22.15
CA LYS A 4 41.49 -13.32 -21.61
C LYS A 4 40.01 -12.97 -21.82
N LEU A 5 39.26 -13.81 -22.55
CA LEU A 5 37.82 -13.65 -22.75
C LEU A 5 36.99 -13.58 -21.44
N PRO A 6 37.26 -14.41 -20.41
CA PRO A 6 36.44 -14.35 -19.18
C PRO A 6 36.67 -13.07 -18.39
N TRP A 7 37.87 -12.47 -18.46
CA TRP A 7 38.19 -11.22 -17.78
C TRP A 7 37.53 -10.00 -18.43
N VAL A 8 37.37 -10.02 -19.75
CA VAL A 8 36.68 -8.95 -20.50
C VAL A 8 35.17 -8.97 -20.22
N VAL A 9 34.58 -10.16 -20.09
CA VAL A 9 33.16 -10.31 -19.74
C VAL A 9 32.89 -9.89 -18.28
N LEU A 10 33.81 -10.20 -17.35
CA LEU A 10 33.71 -9.75 -15.97
C LEU A 10 33.84 -8.22 -15.84
N ALA A 11 34.72 -7.60 -16.62
CA ALA A 11 34.88 -6.15 -16.66
C ALA A 11 33.65 -5.43 -17.25
N LEU A 12 33.01 -6.01 -18.27
CA LEU A 12 31.77 -5.49 -18.85
C LEU A 12 30.57 -5.61 -17.90
N LEU A 13 30.51 -6.66 -17.07
CA LEU A 13 29.49 -6.80 -16.02
C LEU A 13 29.66 -5.77 -14.89
N PHE A 14 30.90 -5.39 -14.55
CA PHE A 14 31.17 -4.32 -13.57
C PHE A 14 30.93 -2.91 -14.12
N LEU A 15 31.10 -2.68 -15.43
CA LEU A 15 30.79 -1.41 -16.07
C LEU A 15 29.28 -1.21 -16.32
N GLY A 16 28.49 -2.29 -16.33
CA GLY A 16 27.03 -2.25 -16.49
C GLY A 16 26.27 -1.75 -15.25
N THR A 17 26.81 -1.91 -14.04
CA THR A 17 26.16 -1.53 -12.79
C THR A 17 26.52 -0.11 -12.30
N ALA A 18 27.47 0.56 -12.94
CA ALA A 18 27.95 1.89 -12.54
C ALA A 18 27.21 3.08 -13.18
N ARG A 19 26.11 2.85 -13.93
CA ARG A 19 25.29 3.93 -14.53
C ARG A 19 24.03 4.31 -13.75
N CYS A 20 23.84 3.75 -12.56
CA CYS A 20 22.73 4.11 -11.69
C CYS A 20 23.18 4.51 -10.29
N TYR A 21 24.31 5.20 -10.13
CA TYR A 21 24.58 5.98 -8.92
C TYR A 21 25.38 7.22 -9.30
N THR A 22 24.88 8.36 -8.86
CA THR A 22 25.44 9.71 -8.99
C THR A 22 26.91 9.75 -8.60
N ALA A 23 27.79 9.90 -9.59
CA ALA A 23 29.19 10.24 -9.37
C ALA A 23 29.48 11.55 -10.11
N ASP A 24 29.06 12.65 -9.51
CA ASP A 24 29.78 13.91 -9.63
C ASP A 24 29.60 14.71 -8.32
N LEU A 25 30.59 15.54 -8.00
CA LEU A 25 30.69 16.44 -6.84
C LEU A 25 31.41 15.94 -5.58
N ALA A 26 32.43 15.10 -5.73
CA ALA A 26 33.48 14.97 -4.70
C ALA A 26 34.92 15.13 -5.22
N ALA A 27 35.10 15.32 -6.53
CA ALA A 27 36.43 15.54 -7.14
C ALA A 27 36.75 17.02 -7.43
N GLY A 28 35.92 17.96 -6.96
CA GLY A 28 36.11 19.40 -7.11
C GLY A 28 36.46 20.14 -5.81
N VAL A 29 36.89 19.42 -4.77
CA VAL A 29 37.31 20.05 -3.51
C VAL A 29 38.71 20.64 -3.68
N ALA A 30 38.78 21.84 -4.23
CA ALA A 30 39.91 22.73 -4.08
C ALA A 30 39.41 24.14 -3.80
N ALA A 31 39.49 24.51 -2.52
CA ALA A 31 39.44 25.84 -1.93
C ALA A 31 38.13 26.29 -1.26
N VAL A 32 38.30 26.72 0.00
CA VAL A 32 37.54 27.71 0.78
C VAL A 32 36.53 27.14 1.81
N PRO A 33 36.47 27.68 3.05
CA PRO A 33 36.34 26.89 4.28
C PRO A 33 34.90 26.69 4.78
N VAL A 34 34.77 25.75 5.70
CA VAL A 34 33.56 25.43 6.47
C VAL A 34 32.96 26.69 7.11
N VAL A 35 31.75 27.06 6.70
CA VAL A 35 30.92 28.09 7.35
C VAL A 35 29.48 27.58 7.45
N GLY A 36 29.05 27.19 8.66
CA GLY A 36 27.66 27.20 9.17
C GLY A 36 26.56 26.41 8.42
N PRO A 37 25.40 26.18 9.05
CA PRO A 37 24.27 25.53 8.39
C PRO A 37 23.69 26.50 7.35
N ILE A 38 23.95 26.25 6.07
CA ILE A 38 23.30 26.97 4.99
C ILE A 38 21.84 26.47 4.95
N LEU A 39 20.92 27.33 5.39
CA LEU A 39 19.50 27.25 5.06
C LEU A 39 19.36 27.49 3.55
N VAL A 40 19.69 26.48 2.73
CA VAL A 40 19.33 26.47 1.31
C VAL A 40 17.83 26.11 1.27
N PRO A 41 16.94 26.99 0.79
CA PRO A 41 15.57 26.57 0.53
C PRO A 41 15.60 25.38 -0.44
N PRO A 42 14.80 24.32 -0.22
CA PRO A 42 14.83 23.16 -1.08
C PRO A 42 14.64 23.61 -2.54
N PRO A 43 15.48 23.12 -3.48
CA PRO A 43 15.35 23.52 -4.87
C PRO A 43 13.92 23.20 -5.36
N PRO A 44 13.32 24.07 -6.20
CA PRO A 44 11.99 23.81 -6.74
C PRO A 44 12.02 22.47 -7.46
N THR A 45 11.06 21.61 -7.13
CA THR A 45 10.96 20.26 -7.67
C THR A 45 10.93 20.33 -9.20
N PRO A 46 11.88 19.68 -9.91
CA PRO A 46 11.90 19.68 -11.37
C PRO A 46 10.55 19.26 -11.96
N ALA A 47 10.11 19.91 -13.04
CA ALA A 47 8.78 19.67 -13.63
C ALA A 47 8.52 18.20 -14.02
N TYR A 48 9.57 17.42 -14.31
CA TYR A 48 9.43 15.99 -14.60
C TYR A 48 9.09 15.14 -13.36
N LEU A 49 9.37 15.62 -12.14
CA LEU A 49 8.92 15.00 -10.89
C LEU A 49 7.47 15.35 -10.55
N GLN A 50 6.82 16.28 -11.26
CA GLN A 50 5.36 16.42 -11.22
C GLN A 50 4.66 15.38 -12.14
N ALA A 51 5.40 14.77 -13.08
CA ALA A 51 4.90 13.72 -13.97
C ALA A 51 5.08 12.31 -13.39
N ILE A 52 5.99 12.14 -12.43
CA ILE A 52 5.99 11.00 -11.51
C ILE A 52 4.97 11.37 -10.44
N GLY A 53 3.95 10.53 -10.24
CA GLY A 53 2.79 10.84 -9.40
C GLY A 53 3.14 11.57 -8.11
N THR A 54 2.30 12.54 -7.75
CA THR A 54 2.44 13.37 -6.54
C THR A 54 2.91 12.49 -5.38
N PRO A 55 4.01 12.85 -4.67
CA PRO A 55 4.47 12.08 -3.53
C PRO A 55 3.30 11.78 -2.59
N ALA A 56 3.27 10.56 -2.04
CA ALA A 56 2.22 10.19 -1.11
C ALA A 56 2.12 11.27 -0.01
N PRO A 57 0.92 11.78 0.28
CA PRO A 57 0.77 12.80 1.31
C PRO A 57 1.28 12.27 2.65
N VAL A 58 2.07 13.08 3.34
CA VAL A 58 2.67 12.75 4.64
C VAL A 58 1.61 12.72 5.75
N GLU A 59 0.45 13.32 5.49
CA GLU A 59 -0.68 13.40 6.40
C GLU A 59 -1.89 12.68 5.82
N LEU A 60 -2.54 11.87 6.65
CA LEU A 60 -3.81 11.25 6.29
C LEU A 60 -4.85 12.36 6.16
N PRO A 61 -5.75 12.27 5.16
CA PRO A 61 -6.91 13.14 5.13
C PRO A 61 -7.70 12.99 6.44
N GLU A 62 -8.27 14.09 6.94
CA GLU A 62 -9.28 14.01 7.99
C GLU A 62 -10.47 13.24 7.42
N ALA A 63 -10.62 12.00 7.86
CA ALA A 63 -11.65 11.10 7.40
C ALA A 63 -12.12 10.22 8.55
N ASP A 64 -13.42 10.01 8.61
CA ASP A 64 -14.05 9.03 9.47
C ASP A 64 -13.84 7.64 8.88
N VAL A 65 -13.00 6.83 9.53
CA VAL A 65 -12.68 5.47 9.08
C VAL A 65 -13.91 4.57 9.09
N ALA A 66 -14.87 4.80 10.00
CA ALA A 66 -16.12 4.04 10.02
C ALA A 66 -16.96 4.32 8.77
N ALA A 67 -16.97 5.57 8.29
CA ALA A 67 -17.70 5.94 7.08
C ALA A 67 -17.19 5.22 5.83
N TRP A 68 -15.92 4.77 5.79
CA TRP A 68 -15.35 4.03 4.67
C TRP A 68 -15.96 2.64 4.45
N PHE A 69 -16.70 2.12 5.41
CA PHE A 69 -17.30 0.80 5.36
C PHE A 69 -18.83 0.87 5.53
N PRO A 70 -19.56 1.44 4.55
CA PRO A 70 -21.02 1.46 4.58
C PRO A 70 -21.59 0.03 4.51
N ALA A 71 -22.77 -0.17 5.10
CA ALA A 71 -23.48 -1.45 5.08
C ALA A 71 -23.83 -1.94 3.65
N GLU A 72 -24.18 -3.23 3.51
CA GLU A 72 -24.34 -3.95 2.23
C GLU A 72 -25.13 -3.18 1.14
N GLY A 73 -24.62 -3.26 -0.10
CA GLY A 73 -25.11 -2.48 -1.25
C GLY A 73 -24.60 -1.03 -1.29
N GLY A 74 -23.82 -0.63 -0.28
CA GLY A 74 -23.49 0.74 0.07
C GLY A 74 -22.49 1.47 -0.82
N TRP A 75 -21.85 0.86 -1.83
CA TRP A 75 -20.96 1.62 -2.71
C TRP A 75 -21.75 2.59 -3.63
N LYS A 76 -23.01 2.26 -3.92
CA LYS A 76 -23.92 3.12 -4.69
C LYS A 76 -24.35 4.30 -3.82
N GLY A 77 -24.02 5.52 -4.26
CA GLY A 77 -24.34 6.76 -3.54
C GLY A 77 -23.26 7.24 -2.59
N VAL A 78 -22.14 6.53 -2.46
CA VAL A 78 -20.94 7.06 -1.78
C VAL A 78 -20.33 8.17 -2.62
N PRO A 79 -20.12 9.37 -2.06
CA PRO A 79 -19.60 10.50 -2.82
C PRO A 79 -18.15 10.25 -3.27
N PRO A 80 -17.75 10.72 -4.48
CA PRO A 80 -16.38 10.63 -4.97
C PRO A 80 -15.30 11.07 -3.98
N ALA A 81 -15.56 12.11 -3.19
CA ALA A 81 -14.63 12.62 -2.18
C ALA A 81 -14.24 11.56 -1.13
N GLN A 82 -15.17 10.68 -0.77
CA GLN A 82 -14.89 9.61 0.18
C GLN A 82 -13.95 8.56 -0.42
N TRP A 83 -14.19 8.15 -1.67
CA TRP A 83 -13.30 7.24 -2.39
C TRP A 83 -11.91 7.84 -2.59
N GLN A 84 -11.82 9.15 -2.85
CA GLN A 84 -10.54 9.86 -2.93
C GLN A 84 -9.80 9.85 -1.59
N ALA A 85 -10.51 10.10 -0.49
CA ALA A 85 -9.93 10.05 0.85
C ALA A 85 -9.38 8.65 1.18
N MET A 86 -10.12 7.59 0.83
CA MET A 86 -9.66 6.20 0.98
C MET A 86 -8.39 5.93 0.16
N ALA A 87 -8.37 6.29 -1.12
CA ALA A 87 -7.19 6.10 -1.98
C ALA A 87 -5.96 6.86 -1.47
N LEU A 88 -6.14 8.10 -0.98
CA LEU A 88 -5.07 8.89 -0.37
C LEU A 88 -4.57 8.27 0.93
N ALA A 89 -5.49 7.76 1.77
CA ALA A 89 -5.14 7.07 3.00
C ALA A 89 -4.31 5.81 2.75
N ALA A 90 -4.70 5.02 1.74
CA ALA A 90 -3.95 3.84 1.33
C ALA A 90 -2.56 4.20 0.78
N ALA A 91 -2.46 5.24 -0.05
CA ALA A 91 -1.19 5.71 -0.59
C ALA A 91 -0.23 6.19 0.53
N ALA A 92 -0.74 6.95 1.51
CA ALA A 92 0.05 7.38 2.67
C ALA A 92 0.54 6.18 3.50
N ALA A 93 -0.35 5.20 3.70
CA ALA A 93 -0.07 3.96 4.43
C ALA A 93 0.94 3.04 3.75
N GLY A 94 1.34 3.31 2.50
CA GLY A 94 2.49 2.68 1.87
C GLY A 94 3.84 3.05 2.50
N THR A 95 3.87 3.97 3.47
CA THR A 95 5.05 4.33 4.26
C THR A 95 4.89 3.91 5.73
N PRO A 96 5.98 3.63 6.47
CA PRO A 96 5.90 3.29 7.89
C PRO A 96 5.16 4.35 8.73
N ALA A 97 5.44 5.64 8.48
CA ALA A 97 4.80 6.74 9.19
C ALA A 97 3.30 6.86 8.86
N GLY A 98 2.93 6.70 7.59
CA GLY A 98 1.53 6.72 7.20
C GLY A 98 0.75 5.50 7.69
N TRP A 99 1.38 4.32 7.73
CA TRP A 99 0.78 3.12 8.31
C TRP A 99 0.48 3.31 9.79
N ALA A 100 1.44 3.84 10.56
CA ALA A 100 1.22 4.10 11.99
C ALA A 100 0.03 5.05 12.23
N LYS A 101 -0.12 6.09 11.40
CA LYS A 101 -1.28 6.98 11.49
C LYS A 101 -2.57 6.27 11.09
N LEU A 102 -2.55 5.42 10.06
CA LEU A 102 -3.75 4.74 9.56
C LEU A 102 -4.22 3.70 10.57
N CYS A 103 -3.28 2.90 11.08
CA CYS A 103 -3.60 1.88 12.05
C CYS A 103 -4.15 2.49 13.34
N ALA A 104 -3.61 3.62 13.81
CA ALA A 104 -4.15 4.30 15.00
C ALA A 104 -5.60 4.78 14.79
N LYS A 105 -5.91 5.35 13.61
CA LYS A 105 -7.28 5.75 13.27
C LYS A 105 -8.22 4.54 13.12
N ALA A 106 -7.73 3.46 12.50
CA ALA A 106 -8.48 2.23 12.34
C ALA A 106 -8.72 1.52 13.69
N SER A 107 -7.74 1.52 14.60
CA SER A 107 -7.87 1.06 15.99
C SER A 107 -8.95 1.83 16.74
N ALA A 108 -8.98 3.17 16.60
CA ALA A 108 -10.01 3.99 17.23
C ALA A 108 -11.42 3.68 16.71
N ALA A 109 -11.56 3.37 15.41
CA ALA A 109 -12.83 3.00 14.80
C ALA A 109 -13.25 1.54 15.11
N ALA A 110 -12.29 0.63 15.25
CA ALA A 110 -12.54 -0.76 15.59
C ALA A 110 -12.89 -0.96 17.07
N GLY A 111 -12.33 -0.14 17.96
CA GLY A 111 -12.38 -0.35 19.40
C GLY A 111 -11.39 -1.43 19.85
N ALA A 112 -11.51 -1.88 21.10
CA ALA A 112 -10.56 -2.85 21.68
C ALA A 112 -10.70 -4.27 21.10
N ASP A 113 -11.88 -4.61 20.59
CA ASP A 113 -12.22 -5.92 20.04
C ASP A 113 -12.39 -5.82 18.51
N ARG A 114 -11.45 -6.42 17.76
CA ARG A 114 -11.52 -6.46 16.30
C ARG A 114 -12.77 -7.18 15.80
N ALA A 115 -13.28 -8.18 16.53
CA ALA A 115 -14.45 -8.93 16.09
C ALA A 115 -15.75 -8.11 16.15
N ALA A 116 -15.80 -7.08 17.00
CA ALA A 116 -16.95 -6.17 17.08
C ALA A 116 -17.05 -5.25 15.85
N ALA A 117 -15.91 -4.91 15.23
CA ALA A 117 -15.83 -4.07 14.04
C ALA A 117 -14.70 -4.56 13.12
N PRO A 118 -14.89 -5.70 12.43
CA PRO A 118 -13.80 -6.38 11.72
C PRO A 118 -13.26 -5.57 10.55
N LEU A 119 -14.11 -4.81 9.85
CA LEU A 119 -13.70 -4.03 8.68
C LEU A 119 -12.63 -2.98 9.03
N PRO A 120 -12.87 -2.02 9.95
CA PRO A 120 -11.79 -1.16 10.41
C PRO A 120 -10.70 -1.96 11.16
N GLY A 121 -11.07 -3.03 11.89
CA GLY A 121 -10.13 -3.91 12.60
C GLY A 121 -9.03 -4.51 11.72
N ALA A 122 -9.32 -4.80 10.44
CA ALA A 122 -8.36 -5.34 9.49
C ALA A 122 -7.15 -4.41 9.26
N LEU A 123 -7.34 -3.10 9.46
CA LEU A 123 -6.30 -2.09 9.34
C LEU A 123 -5.82 -1.57 10.71
N ALA A 124 -6.42 -2.02 11.82
CA ALA A 124 -6.04 -1.61 13.17
C ALA A 124 -4.63 -2.10 13.54
N CYS A 125 -3.97 -1.40 14.45
CA CYS A 125 -2.61 -1.77 14.85
C CYS A 125 -2.59 -3.17 15.48
N SER A 126 -1.55 -3.94 15.17
CA SER A 126 -1.25 -5.27 15.73
C SER A 126 0.23 -5.29 16.10
N ASP A 127 0.58 -5.94 17.19
CA ASP A 127 1.96 -6.21 17.60
C ASP A 127 2.53 -7.50 16.96
N ASP A 128 1.71 -8.25 16.22
CA ASP A 128 2.10 -9.50 15.56
C ASP A 128 2.72 -9.23 14.16
N PRO A 129 4.04 -9.43 13.99
CA PRO A 129 4.70 -9.21 12.71
C PRO A 129 4.25 -10.20 11.63
N ALA A 130 3.74 -11.38 12.00
CA ALA A 130 3.22 -12.36 11.04
C ALA A 130 1.85 -11.95 10.48
N LEU A 131 1.09 -11.15 11.22
CA LEU A 131 -0.18 -10.60 10.76
C LEU A 131 0.03 -9.37 9.86
N THR A 132 1.13 -8.63 10.07
CA THR A 132 1.45 -7.41 9.31
C THR A 132 1.49 -7.66 7.79
N SER A 133 2.00 -8.80 7.33
CA SER A 133 2.00 -9.15 5.89
C SER A 133 0.59 -9.34 5.35
N VAL A 134 -0.32 -9.93 6.14
CA VAL A 134 -1.72 -10.10 5.76
C VAL A 134 -2.47 -8.76 5.79
N GLN A 135 -2.14 -7.87 6.72
CA GLN A 135 -2.69 -6.51 6.77
C GLN A 135 -2.28 -5.67 5.55
N GLN A 136 -1.12 -5.93 4.92
CA GLN A 136 -0.76 -5.30 3.64
C GLN A 136 -1.68 -5.76 2.49
N VAL A 137 -2.10 -7.04 2.49
CA VAL A 137 -3.10 -7.53 1.53
C VAL A 137 -4.43 -6.83 1.76
N ALA A 138 -4.87 -6.69 3.02
CA ALA A 138 -6.07 -5.94 3.38
C ALA A 138 -5.99 -4.47 2.92
N LEU A 139 -4.85 -3.80 3.16
CA LEU A 139 -4.61 -2.43 2.69
C LEU A 139 -4.71 -2.32 1.16
N GLN A 140 -4.17 -3.31 0.44
CA GLN A 140 -4.22 -3.31 -1.02
C GLN A 140 -5.63 -3.58 -1.57
N LEU A 141 -6.41 -4.43 -0.91
CA LEU A 141 -7.83 -4.63 -1.22
C LEU A 141 -8.64 -3.36 -0.94
N PHE A 142 -8.34 -2.65 0.16
CA PHE A 142 -8.94 -1.36 0.49
C PHE A 142 -8.64 -0.29 -0.58
N ASP A 143 -7.39 -0.20 -1.04
CA ASP A 143 -7.00 0.72 -2.14
C ASP A 143 -7.66 0.34 -3.46
N LEU A 144 -7.74 -0.96 -3.78
CA LEU A 144 -8.43 -1.45 -4.97
C LEU A 144 -9.92 -1.10 -4.95
N ARG A 145 -10.57 -1.27 -3.79
CA ARG A 145 -11.98 -0.87 -3.60
C ARG A 145 -12.15 0.63 -3.84
N ALA A 146 -11.25 1.47 -3.33
CA ALA A 146 -11.27 2.90 -3.59
C ALA A 146 -11.12 3.23 -5.08
N ALA A 147 -10.19 2.58 -5.79
CA ALA A 147 -10.00 2.76 -7.22
C ALA A 147 -11.23 2.35 -8.05
N LEU A 148 -11.87 1.24 -7.69
CA LEU A 148 -13.14 0.80 -8.30
C LEU A 148 -14.25 1.80 -8.03
N GLY A 149 -14.37 2.30 -6.79
CA GLY A 149 -15.37 3.30 -6.41
C GLY A 149 -15.22 4.59 -7.21
N LEU A 150 -13.99 5.08 -7.40
CA LEU A 150 -13.71 6.23 -8.25
C LEU A 150 -14.11 6.00 -9.70
N TRP A 151 -13.74 4.85 -10.27
CA TRP A 151 -14.04 4.52 -11.66
C TRP A 151 -15.55 4.36 -11.91
N LEU A 152 -16.24 3.60 -11.05
CA LEU A 152 -17.69 3.37 -11.15
C LEU A 152 -18.51 4.67 -11.01
N ASN A 153 -18.01 5.65 -10.27
CA ASN A 153 -18.65 6.95 -10.10
C ASN A 153 -18.16 8.01 -11.12
N GLY A 154 -17.34 7.62 -12.11
CA GLY A 154 -16.81 8.54 -13.13
C GLY A 154 -15.96 9.68 -12.56
N ALA A 155 -15.34 9.47 -11.39
CA ALA A 155 -14.58 10.49 -10.68
C ALA A 155 -13.18 10.69 -11.29
N PRO A 156 -12.57 11.87 -11.13
CA PRO A 156 -11.17 12.09 -11.47
C PRO A 156 -10.26 11.07 -10.78
N ASN A 157 -9.21 10.62 -11.47
CA ASN A 157 -8.30 9.55 -11.05
C ASN A 157 -8.92 8.14 -10.97
N GLY A 158 -10.21 7.98 -11.23
CA GLY A 158 -10.87 6.69 -11.46
C GLY A 158 -10.67 6.22 -12.90
N SER A 159 -10.01 5.08 -13.10
CA SER A 159 -9.87 4.48 -14.43
C SER A 159 -9.66 2.98 -14.35
N ILE A 160 -9.97 2.27 -15.44
CA ILE A 160 -9.61 0.86 -15.60
C ILE A 160 -8.09 0.65 -15.41
N GLY A 161 -7.25 1.56 -15.90
CA GLY A 161 -5.80 1.49 -15.69
C GLY A 161 -5.40 1.56 -14.21
N ALA A 162 -6.09 2.40 -13.41
CA ALA A 162 -5.88 2.47 -11.97
C ALA A 162 -6.28 1.15 -11.27
N VAL A 163 -7.45 0.59 -11.62
CA VAL A 163 -7.91 -0.71 -11.11
C VAL A 163 -6.88 -1.81 -11.44
N GLN A 164 -6.43 -1.88 -12.68
CA GLN A 164 -5.44 -2.86 -13.13
C GLN A 164 -4.10 -2.71 -12.41
N ALA A 165 -3.64 -1.48 -12.18
CA ALA A 165 -2.40 -1.24 -11.43
C ALA A 165 -2.50 -1.76 -9.99
N ARG A 166 -3.65 -1.55 -9.32
CA ARG A 166 -3.87 -2.07 -7.96
C ARG A 166 -4.01 -3.58 -7.92
N GLN A 167 -4.67 -4.19 -8.90
CA GLN A 167 -4.69 -5.64 -9.05
C GLN A 167 -3.30 -6.21 -9.36
N GLY A 168 -2.45 -5.50 -10.10
CA GLY A 168 -1.05 -5.89 -10.34
C GLY A 168 -0.24 -5.96 -9.04
N ALA A 169 -0.34 -4.94 -8.18
CA ALA A 169 0.27 -4.95 -6.86
C ALA A 169 -0.31 -6.06 -5.97
N LEU A 170 -1.63 -6.26 -6.00
CA LEU A 170 -2.30 -7.33 -5.26
C LEU A 170 -1.81 -8.72 -5.70
N ARG A 171 -1.62 -8.97 -7.00
CA ARG A 171 -1.05 -10.23 -7.51
C ARG A 171 0.31 -10.52 -6.89
N MET A 172 1.17 -9.51 -6.81
CA MET A 172 2.51 -9.66 -6.22
C MET A 172 2.44 -9.98 -4.73
N LEU A 173 1.59 -9.27 -3.98
CA LEU A 173 1.37 -9.54 -2.56
C LEU A 173 0.80 -10.95 -2.36
N CYS A 174 -0.24 -11.33 -3.10
CA CYS A 174 -0.85 -12.65 -3.02
C CYS A 174 0.11 -13.81 -3.36
N ALA A 175 1.09 -13.57 -4.23
CA ALA A 175 2.10 -14.58 -4.57
C ALA A 175 3.19 -14.72 -3.50
N THR A 176 3.41 -13.71 -2.67
CA THR A 176 4.55 -13.63 -1.74
C THR A 176 4.17 -13.63 -0.27
N THR A 177 2.90 -13.34 0.05
CA THR A 177 2.40 -13.26 1.42
C THR A 177 2.20 -14.65 1.99
N ALA A 178 2.92 -14.94 3.07
CA ALA A 178 2.61 -16.08 3.91
C ALA A 178 1.33 -15.79 4.72
N PRO A 179 0.41 -16.77 4.87
CA PRO A 179 -0.84 -16.58 5.61
C PRO A 179 -0.65 -16.30 7.11
N GLY A 180 0.55 -16.55 7.66
CA GLY A 180 0.84 -16.34 9.07
C GLY A 180 -0.11 -17.17 9.94
N ARG A 181 -0.85 -16.48 10.82
CA ARG A 181 -1.87 -17.07 11.70
C ARG A 181 -3.28 -17.09 11.13
N VAL A 182 -3.49 -16.46 9.98
CA VAL A 182 -4.78 -16.42 9.30
C VAL A 182 -5.01 -17.73 8.55
N ASP A 183 -6.26 -18.17 8.46
CA ASP A 183 -6.62 -19.33 7.65
C ASP A 183 -6.11 -19.16 6.20
N PRO A 184 -5.25 -20.06 5.69
CA PRO A 184 -4.76 -20.00 4.32
C PRO A 184 -5.89 -19.98 3.27
N ALA A 185 -7.02 -20.63 3.55
CA ALA A 185 -8.17 -20.62 2.65
C ALA A 185 -8.81 -19.23 2.57
N ALA A 186 -8.88 -18.49 3.69
CA ALA A 186 -9.39 -17.13 3.72
C ALA A 186 -8.49 -16.16 2.92
N LEU A 187 -7.16 -16.28 3.07
CA LEU A 187 -6.22 -15.48 2.27
C LEU A 187 -6.33 -15.82 0.77
N ALA A 188 -6.41 -17.11 0.43
CA ALA A 188 -6.57 -17.54 -0.96
C ALA A 188 -7.88 -17.03 -1.58
N ALA A 189 -8.99 -17.09 -0.84
CA ALA A 189 -10.28 -16.56 -1.28
C ALA A 189 -10.23 -15.04 -1.48
N ALA A 190 -9.64 -14.30 -0.54
CA ALA A 190 -9.46 -12.85 -0.66
C ALA A 190 -8.62 -12.48 -1.89
N CYS A 191 -7.56 -13.24 -2.16
CA CYS A 191 -6.73 -13.07 -3.35
C CYS A 191 -7.48 -13.41 -4.65
N ALA A 192 -8.26 -14.49 -4.68
CA ALA A 192 -9.05 -14.86 -5.85
C ALA A 192 -10.11 -13.79 -6.18
N ASN A 193 -10.90 -13.39 -5.18
CA ASN A 193 -11.97 -12.40 -5.33
C ASN A 193 -11.43 -10.99 -5.62
N GLY A 194 -10.32 -10.60 -4.99
CA GLY A 194 -9.67 -9.31 -5.25
C GLY A 194 -9.12 -9.17 -6.68
N LEU A 195 -8.89 -10.30 -7.36
CA LEU A 195 -8.41 -10.34 -8.74
C LEU A 195 -9.53 -10.56 -9.76
N ASP A 196 -10.80 -10.45 -9.33
CA ASP A 196 -11.94 -10.48 -10.23
C ASP A 196 -11.78 -9.46 -11.37
N ALA A 197 -12.18 -9.89 -12.57
CA ALA A 197 -12.02 -9.09 -13.78
C ALA A 197 -13.33 -8.90 -14.54
N ALA A 198 -14.49 -9.09 -13.90
CA ALA A 198 -15.81 -8.94 -14.51
C ALA A 198 -16.03 -7.54 -15.11
N TYR A 199 -15.39 -6.52 -14.55
CA TYR A 199 -15.37 -5.16 -15.08
C TYR A 199 -14.85 -5.06 -16.53
N LEU A 200 -13.97 -5.97 -16.98
CA LEU A 200 -13.51 -6.03 -18.37
C LEU A 200 -14.60 -6.47 -19.34
N ALA A 201 -15.58 -7.23 -18.85
CA ALA A 201 -16.79 -7.61 -19.58
C ALA A 201 -17.93 -6.59 -19.41
N GLY A 202 -17.68 -5.45 -18.74
CA GLY A 202 -18.66 -4.40 -18.49
C GLY A 202 -19.41 -4.54 -17.17
N ASP A 203 -19.11 -5.54 -16.34
CA ASP A 203 -19.75 -5.75 -15.04
C ASP A 203 -18.85 -5.30 -13.88
N GLY A 204 -18.68 -3.98 -13.77
CA GLY A 204 -17.88 -3.40 -12.68
C GLY A 204 -18.53 -3.56 -11.29
N ALA A 205 -19.85 -3.75 -11.23
CA ALA A 205 -20.57 -3.97 -9.99
C ALA A 205 -20.23 -5.35 -9.39
N ALA A 206 -20.14 -6.38 -10.23
CA ALA A 206 -19.68 -7.70 -9.80
C ALA A 206 -18.24 -7.64 -9.26
N THR A 207 -17.33 -6.94 -9.93
CA THR A 207 -15.95 -6.77 -9.42
C THR A 207 -15.92 -6.02 -8.09
N MET A 208 -16.72 -4.95 -7.93
CA MET A 208 -16.83 -4.26 -6.64
C MET A 208 -17.31 -5.20 -5.53
N ALA A 209 -18.38 -5.97 -5.79
CA ALA A 209 -18.91 -6.91 -4.81
C ALA A 209 -17.88 -7.99 -4.43
N ALA A 210 -17.14 -8.53 -5.39
CA ALA A 210 -16.08 -9.50 -5.14
C ALA A 210 -14.95 -8.88 -4.28
N VAL A 211 -14.53 -7.65 -4.55
CA VAL A 211 -13.50 -6.96 -3.74
C VAL A 211 -14.00 -6.65 -2.33
N GLU A 212 -15.26 -6.25 -2.17
CA GLU A 212 -15.88 -6.04 -0.85
C GLU A 212 -15.96 -7.34 -0.05
N GLU A 213 -16.33 -8.45 -0.70
CA GLU A 213 -16.34 -9.79 -0.10
C GLU A 213 -14.91 -10.25 0.27
N ALA A 214 -13.93 -10.01 -0.61
CA ALA A 214 -12.52 -10.31 -0.35
C ALA A 214 -12.03 -9.60 0.92
N TYR A 215 -12.30 -8.30 1.03
CA TYR A 215 -11.88 -7.51 2.18
C TYR A 215 -12.61 -7.95 3.45
N ALA A 216 -13.93 -8.15 3.40
CA ALA A 216 -14.72 -8.57 4.56
C ALA A 216 -14.32 -9.96 5.07
N GLY A 217 -14.10 -10.92 4.18
CA GLY A 217 -13.63 -12.25 4.52
C GLY A 217 -12.24 -12.22 5.17
N LEU A 218 -11.31 -11.45 4.60
CA LEU A 218 -9.98 -11.28 5.17
C LEU A 218 -10.02 -10.58 6.53
N ALA A 219 -10.86 -9.55 6.67
CA ALA A 219 -11.06 -8.82 7.91
C ALA A 219 -11.56 -9.73 9.04
N ALA A 220 -12.54 -10.58 8.76
CA ALA A 220 -13.03 -11.57 9.73
C ALA A 220 -11.93 -12.57 10.12
N ALA A 221 -11.13 -13.02 9.15
CA ALA A 221 -10.05 -13.97 9.39
C ALA A 221 -8.89 -13.34 10.21
N ILE A 222 -8.58 -12.06 9.99
CA ILE A 222 -7.66 -11.27 10.81
C ILE A 222 -8.20 -11.14 12.24
N ALA A 223 -9.47 -10.76 12.41
CA ALA A 223 -10.09 -10.63 13.74
C ALA A 223 -10.13 -11.96 14.51
N ALA A 224 -10.29 -13.09 13.82
CA ALA A 224 -10.23 -14.41 14.44
C ALA A 224 -8.79 -14.81 14.86
N ALA A 225 -7.79 -14.43 14.07
CA ALA A 225 -6.38 -14.73 14.36
C ALA A 225 -5.80 -13.81 15.46
N ASP A 226 -6.23 -12.56 15.47
CA ASP A 226 -5.82 -11.51 16.40
C ASP A 226 -7.08 -10.70 16.81
N PRO A 227 -7.73 -11.05 17.94
CA PRO A 227 -8.99 -10.42 18.35
C PRO A 227 -8.79 -9.06 19.04
N THR A 228 -7.61 -8.78 19.60
CA THR A 228 -7.36 -7.58 20.42
C THR A 228 -6.57 -6.52 19.66
N VAL A 229 -7.12 -5.31 19.60
CA VAL A 229 -6.42 -4.18 18.98
C VAL A 229 -5.30 -3.67 19.88
N GLU A 230 -4.13 -3.49 19.31
CA GLU A 230 -2.95 -2.98 20.03
C GLU A 230 -2.81 -1.46 19.92
N GLY A 231 -2.05 -0.88 20.85
CA GLY A 231 -1.82 0.57 20.91
C GLY A 231 -0.86 1.11 19.86
N GLU A 232 0.06 0.28 19.36
CA GLU A 232 1.07 0.63 18.35
C GLU A 232 1.21 -0.47 17.30
N PRO A 233 1.58 -0.14 16.05
CA PRO A 233 1.88 -1.16 15.04
C PRO A 233 3.21 -1.85 15.31
N ALA A 234 3.32 -3.12 14.93
CA ALA A 234 4.61 -3.78 14.78
C ALA A 234 5.52 -2.98 13.83
N VAL A 235 6.79 -2.81 14.22
CA VAL A 235 7.76 -2.03 13.42
C VAL A 235 8.13 -2.82 12.17
N TYR A 236 7.94 -2.23 10.98
CA TYR A 236 8.37 -2.82 9.71
C TYR A 236 9.84 -3.27 9.78
N GLY A 237 10.09 -4.58 9.61
CA GLY A 237 11.44 -5.13 9.53
C GLY A 237 12.00 -5.73 10.82
N ALA A 238 11.22 -5.83 11.91
CA ALA A 238 11.57 -6.75 12.98
C ALA A 238 11.36 -8.19 12.49
N GLN A 239 12.36 -8.75 11.80
CA GLN A 239 12.54 -10.20 11.79
C GLN A 239 12.49 -10.63 13.26
N ALA A 240 11.55 -11.50 13.60
CA ALA A 240 11.60 -12.21 14.87
C ALA A 240 13.01 -12.80 14.97
N ALA A 241 13.79 -12.31 15.93
CA ALA A 241 15.07 -12.91 16.23
C ALA A 241 14.78 -14.38 16.63
N PRO A 242 15.58 -15.35 16.13
CA PRO A 242 15.41 -16.75 16.47
C PRO A 242 15.57 -17.01 17.98
#